data_AF-A0A317WA48-F1
#
_entry.id   AF-A0A317WA48-F1
#
_cell.length_a   1.000
_cell.length_b   1.000
_cell.length_c   1.000
_cell.angle_alpha   90.00
_cell.angle_beta   90.00
_cell.angle_gamma   90.00
#
_symmetry.space_group_name_H-M   'P 1'
#
loop_
_entity.id
_entity.type
_entity.pdbx_description
1 polymer ?
#
loop_
_entity_poly.entity_id
_entity_poly.type
_entity_poly.pdbx_seq_one_letter_code
_entity_poly.pdbx_strand_id
1 'polypeptide(L)'
;MTLLALANELLLLIAETLESEKDINAVVQTNHRLYALLNPYLYQHNRRHSGSSALRWAATAGQVSTVRRILEQKYEIESRSAKVQLDCEHLMIVANLVDSINQPIENLN
;
A
#
# COMPACT_ATOMS: atom_id res chain seq x y z
N MET A 1 -8.39 -3.04 26.36
CA MET A 1 -8.49 -2.05 25.27
C MET A 1 -9.84 -2.21 24.58
N THR A 2 -10.80 -1.34 24.88
CA THR A 2 -12.20 -1.42 24.40
C THR A 2 -12.34 -1.21 22.88
N LEU A 3 -11.47 -0.39 22.27
CA LEU A 3 -11.43 -0.21 20.81
C LEU A 3 -11.16 -1.52 20.06
N LEU A 4 -10.24 -2.35 20.59
CA LEU A 4 -9.92 -3.65 20.02
C LEU A 4 -10.99 -4.71 20.33
N ALA A 5 -12.10 -4.38 20.97
CA ALA A 5 -13.23 -5.31 21.10
C ALA A 5 -14.25 -5.14 19.97
N LEU A 6 -14.12 -4.09 19.15
CA LEU A 6 -15.04 -3.83 18.04
C LEU A 6 -14.86 -4.85 16.90
N ALA A 7 -15.96 -5.05 16.18
CA ALA A 7 -15.98 -5.79 14.93
C ALA A 7 -15.12 -5.09 13.86
N ASN A 8 -14.62 -5.85 12.89
CA ASN A 8 -13.69 -5.33 11.89
C ASN A 8 -14.34 -4.24 11.02
N GLU A 9 -15.63 -4.36 10.74
CA GLU A 9 -16.44 -3.42 9.98
C GLU A 9 -16.50 -2.05 10.66
N LEU A 10 -16.62 -2.02 12.00
CA LEU A 10 -16.65 -0.77 12.75
C LEU A 10 -15.26 -0.13 12.79
N LEU A 11 -14.20 -0.94 12.89
CA LEU A 11 -12.82 -0.43 12.82
C LEU A 11 -12.51 0.16 11.44
N LEU A 12 -13.02 -0.46 10.37
CA LEU A 12 -12.91 0.07 9.00
C LEU A 12 -13.72 1.36 8.84
N LEU A 13 -14.94 1.42 9.37
CA LEU A 13 -15.76 2.63 9.33
C LEU A 13 -15.09 3.79 10.06
N ILE A 14 -14.45 3.55 11.21
CA ILE A 14 -13.65 4.56 11.90
C ILE A 14 -12.51 5.04 10.99
N ALA A 15 -11.79 4.14 10.34
CA ALA A 15 -10.73 4.52 9.40
C ALA A 15 -11.26 5.28 8.18
N GLU A 16 -12.50 5.02 7.75
CA GLU A 16 -13.18 5.74 6.67
C GLU A 16 -13.55 7.17 7.05
N THR A 17 -13.82 7.44 8.33
CA THR A 17 -14.03 8.82 8.81
C THR A 17 -12.74 9.64 8.89
N LEU A 18 -11.57 9.03 8.78
CA LEU A 18 -10.29 9.72 8.75
C LEU A 18 -9.95 10.11 7.30
N GLU A 19 -10.08 11.38 6.97
CA GLU A 19 -9.81 11.89 5.60
C GLU A 19 -8.32 11.90 5.26
N SER A 20 -7.46 12.01 6.28
CA SER A 20 -6.01 12.14 6.14
C SER A 20 -5.32 10.79 6.21
N GLU A 21 -4.51 10.47 5.19
CA GLU A 21 -3.64 9.28 5.18
C GLU A 21 -2.70 9.23 6.38
N LYS A 22 -2.27 10.40 6.87
CA LYS A 22 -1.40 10.50 8.04
C LYS A 22 -2.12 10.01 9.29
N ASP A 23 -3.39 10.37 9.45
CA ASP A 23 -4.18 10.00 10.62
C ASP A 23 -4.55 8.52 10.56
N ILE A 24 -4.93 8.01 9.38
CA ILE A 24 -5.12 6.58 9.15
C ILE A 24 -3.85 5.81 9.52
N ASN A 25 -2.68 6.26 9.04
CA ASN A 25 -1.40 5.61 9.32
C ASN A 25 -1.03 5.65 10.82
N ALA A 26 -1.34 6.74 11.51
CA ALA A 26 -1.15 6.82 12.95
C ALA A 26 -1.95 5.75 13.69
N VAL A 27 -3.23 5.53 13.33
CA VAL A 27 -4.08 4.48 13.90
C VAL A 27 -3.55 3.08 13.57
N VAL A 28 -3.19 2.84 12.30
CA VAL A 28 -2.59 1.59 11.80
C VAL A 28 -1.39 1.16 12.64
N GLN A 29 -0.54 2.09 13.06
CA GLN A 29 0.69 1.79 13.80
C GLN A 29 0.48 1.53 15.31
N THR A 30 -0.70 1.79 15.86
CA THR A 30 -0.93 1.65 17.31
C THR A 30 -0.99 0.20 17.80
N ASN A 31 -1.36 -0.76 16.94
CA ASN A 31 -1.55 -2.15 17.34
C ASN A 31 -1.42 -3.12 16.16
N HIS A 32 -0.85 -4.30 16.39
CA HIS A 32 -0.70 -5.33 15.36
C HIS A 32 -2.01 -5.74 14.67
N ARG A 33 -3.13 -5.82 15.40
CA ARG A 33 -4.45 -6.13 14.81
C ARG A 33 -4.92 -5.00 13.90
N LEU A 34 -4.79 -3.76 14.35
CA LEU A 34 -5.16 -2.59 13.55
C LEU A 34 -4.25 -2.48 12.33
N TYR A 35 -2.98 -2.79 12.48
CA TYR A 35 -2.03 -2.85 11.37
C TYR A 35 -2.45 -3.88 10.32
N ALA A 36 -2.76 -5.11 10.72
CA ALA A 36 -3.19 -6.15 9.81
C ALA A 36 -4.49 -5.79 9.08
N LEU A 37 -5.45 -5.19 9.79
CA LEU A 37 -6.77 -4.85 9.25
C LEU A 37 -6.77 -3.59 8.38
N LEU A 38 -6.13 -2.51 8.84
CA LEU A 38 -6.28 -1.17 8.27
C LEU A 38 -5.15 -0.77 7.32
N ASN A 39 -4.01 -1.46 7.35
CA ASN A 39 -2.92 -1.15 6.40
C ASN A 39 -3.31 -1.44 4.93
N PRO A 40 -4.13 -2.45 4.60
CA PRO A 40 -4.71 -2.57 3.26
C PRO A 40 -5.64 -1.43 2.90
N TYR A 41 -6.49 -1.01 3.84
CA TYR A 41 -7.36 0.14 3.66
C TYR A 41 -6.56 1.42 3.37
N LEU A 42 -5.48 1.66 4.10
CA LEU A 42 -4.59 2.82 3.89
C LEU A 42 -4.03 2.87 2.46
N TYR A 43 -3.57 1.75 1.90
CA TYR A 43 -3.06 1.72 0.53
C TYR A 43 -4.17 1.88 -0.52
N GLN A 44 -5.35 1.32 -0.28
CA GLN A 44 -6.50 1.55 -1.13
C GLN A 44 -6.92 3.02 -1.14
N HIS A 45 -6.93 3.66 0.04
CA HIS A 45 -7.19 5.09 0.18
C HIS A 45 -6.17 5.93 -0.58
N ASN A 46 -4.87 5.64 -0.44
CA ASN A 46 -3.81 6.34 -1.16
C ASN A 46 -3.89 6.20 -2.68
N ARG A 47 -4.32 5.04 -3.17
CA ARG A 47 -4.58 4.84 -4.61
C ARG A 47 -5.74 5.71 -5.10
N ARG A 48 -6.82 5.80 -4.32
CA ARG A 48 -8.03 6.54 -4.71
C ARG A 48 -7.86 8.05 -4.63
N HIS A 49 -7.18 8.55 -3.59
CA HIS A 49 -7.13 9.98 -3.28
C HIS A 49 -5.79 10.65 -3.59
N SER A 50 -4.70 9.87 -3.68
CA SER A 50 -3.34 10.41 -3.82
C SER A 50 -2.57 9.80 -5.01
N GLY A 51 -3.27 9.18 -5.96
CA GLY A 51 -2.66 8.68 -7.20
C GLY A 51 -1.48 7.73 -6.99
N SER A 52 -1.58 6.85 -5.98
CA SER A 52 -0.52 5.89 -5.63
C SER A 52 0.79 6.55 -5.18
N SER A 53 0.75 7.74 -4.57
CA SER A 53 1.94 8.44 -4.07
C SER A 53 2.75 7.61 -3.07
N ALA A 54 2.11 6.75 -2.27
CA ALA A 54 2.80 5.84 -1.35
C ALA A 54 3.66 4.80 -2.08
N LEU A 55 3.19 4.30 -3.23
CA LEU A 55 3.96 3.37 -4.07
C LEU A 55 5.18 4.07 -4.65
N ARG A 56 5.00 5.30 -5.16
CA ARG A 56 6.08 6.14 -5.69
C ARG A 56 7.14 6.41 -4.62
N TRP A 57 6.71 6.85 -3.44
CA TRP A 57 7.60 7.06 -2.30
C TRP A 57 8.36 5.78 -1.94
N ALA A 58 7.65 4.65 -1.79
CA ALA A 58 8.26 3.39 -1.41
C ALA A 58 9.30 2.91 -2.43
N ALA A 59 9.00 3.09 -3.73
CA ALA A 59 9.91 2.83 -4.82
C ALA A 59 11.16 3.73 -4.75
N THR A 60 10.99 5.05 -4.61
CA THR A 60 12.11 6.00 -4.53
C THR A 60 12.97 5.83 -3.28
N ALA A 61 12.38 5.39 -2.17
CA ALA A 61 13.05 5.21 -0.89
C ALA A 61 13.60 3.78 -0.70
N GLY A 62 13.57 2.93 -1.73
CA GLY A 62 14.07 1.55 -1.67
C GLY A 62 13.31 0.63 -0.70
N GLN A 63 12.06 0.96 -0.35
CA GLN A 63 11.25 0.21 0.60
C GLN A 63 10.59 -1.01 -0.06
N VAL A 64 11.39 -2.01 -0.42
CA VAL A 64 10.97 -3.20 -1.18
C VAL A 64 9.81 -3.95 -0.52
N SER A 65 9.80 -4.07 0.81
CA SER A 65 8.73 -4.73 1.56
C SER A 65 7.38 -3.99 1.42
N THR A 66 7.42 -2.67 1.45
CA THR A 66 6.23 -1.81 1.25
C THR A 66 5.73 -1.89 -0.19
N VAL A 67 6.65 -1.82 -1.17
CA VAL A 67 6.31 -1.99 -2.60
C VAL A 67 5.61 -3.33 -2.82
N ARG A 68 6.19 -4.42 -2.31
CA ARG A 68 5.61 -5.77 -2.41
C ARG A 68 4.19 -5.83 -1.85
N ARG A 69 3.96 -5.31 -0.65
CA ARG A 69 2.64 -5.32 -0.01
C ARG A 69 1.59 -4.54 -0.78
N ILE A 70 1.96 -3.38 -1.33
CA ILE A 70 1.04 -2.57 -2.15
C ILE A 70 0.66 -3.35 -3.42
N LEU A 71 1.63 -4.04 -4.03
CA LEU A 71 1.40 -4.85 -5.23
C LEU A 71 0.57 -6.11 -4.96
N GLU A 72 0.84 -6.84 -3.87
CA GLU A 72 0.08 -8.04 -3.49
C GLU A 72 -1.42 -7.75 -3.32
N GLN A 73 -1.75 -6.62 -2.70
CA GLN A 73 -3.16 -6.18 -2.58
C GLN A 73 -3.79 -5.85 -3.93
N LYS A 74 -3.01 -5.35 -4.89
CA LYS A 74 -3.50 -5.10 -6.25
C LYS A 74 -3.87 -6.42 -6.95
N TYR A 75 -3.00 -7.42 -6.87
CA TYR A 75 -3.23 -8.73 -7.49
C TYR A 75 -4.41 -9.49 -6.85
N GLU A 76 -4.62 -9.37 -5.54
CA GLU A 76 -5.79 -9.95 -4.87
C GLU A 76 -7.11 -9.34 -5.40
N ILE A 77 -7.14 -8.01 -5.60
CA ILE A 77 -8.31 -7.30 -6.14
C ILE A 77 -8.54 -7.62 -7.63
N GLU A 78 -7.47 -7.70 -8.43
CA GLU A 78 -7.56 -8.01 -9.87
C GLU A 78 -7.97 -9.46 -10.14
N SER A 79 -7.64 -10.42 -9.26
CA SER A 79 -8.14 -11.80 -9.36
C SER A 79 -9.66 -11.92 -9.21
N ARG A 80 -10.30 -10.94 -8.55
CA ARG A 80 -11.76 -10.88 -8.30
C ARG A 80 -12.54 -10.05 -9.33
N SER A 81 -11.87 -9.24 -10.13
CA SER A 81 -12.48 -8.41 -11.18
C SER A 81 -11.77 -8.68 -12.51
N ALA A 82 -12.28 -9.65 -13.26
CA ALA A 82 -11.82 -9.88 -14.62
C ALA A 82 -11.98 -8.61 -15.48
N LYS A 83 -10.87 -8.20 -16.10
CA LYS A 83 -10.70 -7.14 -17.12
C LYS A 83 -10.90 -5.69 -16.65
N VAL A 84 -9.84 -5.06 -16.13
CA VAL A 84 -9.60 -3.62 -16.37
C VAL A 84 -8.10 -3.38 -16.55
N GLN A 85 -7.73 -2.99 -17.77
CA GLN A 85 -6.68 -2.03 -18.13
C GLN A 85 -5.50 -1.90 -17.15
N LEU A 86 -4.41 -2.63 -17.41
CA LEU A 86 -3.09 -2.25 -16.93
C LEU A 86 -2.68 -0.97 -17.67
N ASP A 87 -3.10 0.18 -17.16
CA ASP A 87 -2.62 1.47 -17.66
C ASP A 87 -1.10 1.54 -17.48
N CYS A 88 -0.43 1.76 -18.61
CA CYS A 88 1.01 1.58 -18.85
C CYS A 88 1.94 2.37 -17.91
N GLU A 89 1.44 3.33 -17.13
CA GLU A 89 2.27 4.13 -16.21
C GLU A 89 2.79 3.34 -15.00
N HIS A 90 1.99 2.41 -14.47
CA HIS A 90 2.37 1.66 -13.27
C HIS A 90 3.34 0.50 -13.57
N LEU A 91 3.25 -0.10 -14.76
CA LEU A 91 4.22 -1.09 -15.23
C LEU A 91 5.59 -0.46 -15.45
N MET A 92 5.65 0.80 -15.89
CA MET A 92 6.93 1.46 -16.16
C MET A 92 7.73 1.73 -14.87
N ILE A 93 7.05 2.03 -13.76
CA ILE A 93 7.72 2.15 -12.44
C ILE A 93 8.23 0.78 -11.97
N VAL A 94 7.42 -0.28 -12.12
CA VAL A 94 7.81 -1.64 -11.69
C VAL A 94 8.96 -2.19 -12.55
N ALA A 95 8.94 -1.98 -13.87
CA ALA A 95 10.01 -2.39 -14.78
C ALA A 95 11.33 -1.67 -14.44
N ASN A 96 11.30 -0.34 -14.30
CA ASN A 96 12.48 0.45 -13.93
C ASN A 96 13.03 0.07 -12.53
N LEU A 97 12.16 -0.35 -11.59
CA LEU A 97 12.58 -0.80 -10.26
C LEU A 97 13.17 -2.21 -10.26
N VAL A 98 12.58 -3.14 -11.01
CA VAL A 98 13.11 -4.50 -11.18
C VAL A 98 14.48 -4.44 -11.86
N ASP A 99 14.65 -3.53 -12.81
CA ASP A 99 15.94 -3.30 -13.46
C ASP A 99 16.96 -2.67 -12.49
N SER A 100 16.55 -1.72 -11.64
CA SER A 100 17.44 -1.13 -10.61
C SER A 100 17.80 -2.09 -9.47
N ILE A 101 16.91 -3.01 -9.11
CA ILE A 101 17.14 -4.01 -8.04
C ILE A 101 18.03 -5.16 -8.53
N ASN A 102 18.04 -5.46 -9.83
CA ASN A 102 18.85 -6.54 -10.42
C ASN A 102 20.22 -6.08 -10.96
N GLN A 103 20.59 -4.79 -10.86
CA GLN A 103 21.95 -4.38 -11.18
C GLN A 103 22.91 -4.89 -10.08
N PRO A 104 23.99 -5.62 -10.44
CA PRO A 104 24.97 -6.08 -9.46
C PRO A 104 25.63 -4.87 -8.76
N ILE A 105 25.88 -5.00 -7.45
CA ILE A 105 26.45 -3.99 -6.53
C ILE A 105 27.93 -3.68 -6.87
N GLU A 106 28.37 -3.83 -8.11
CA GLU A 106 29.78 -3.67 -8.51
C GLU A 106 30.16 -2.24 -8.95
N ASN A 107 29.23 -1.29 -8.99
CA ASN A 107 29.52 0.09 -9.42
C ASN A 107 29.40 1.10 -8.26
N LEU A 108 30.07 0.82 -7.15
CA LEU A 108 30.42 1.82 -6.14
C LEU A 108 31.95 1.81 -5.94
N ASN A 109 32.65 2.41 -6.90
CA ASN A 109 33.98 2.99 -6.74
C ASN A 109 33.94 4.44 -7.23
#